data_AF-A0A927QJD0-F1
#
_entry.id   AF-A0A927QJD0-F1
#
_cell.length_a   1.000
_cell.length_b   1.000
_cell.length_c   1.000
_cell.angle_alpha   90.00
_cell.angle_beta   90.00
_cell.angle_gamma   90.00
#
_symmetry.space_group_name_H-M   'P 1'
#
loop_
_entity.id
_entity.type
_entity.pdbx_description
1 polymer ?
#
loop_
_entity_poly.entity_id
_entity_poly.type
_entity_poly.pdbx_seq_one_letter_code
_entity_poly.pdbx_strand_id
1 'polypeptide(L)'
;MVDVLLQDLWFHQVEGVVIENVVPDGDLVAVRARAAAERAVCPACGTRSSRVHSRYVRRLADSAVGGRRVLIELQVRRFRCGQRSCRQATFAEQVDGLTVRHGRRSTGLQRVLERVAVMLAGRPGARLSQALAAGVSRSTLLRLIRRLPEPQTSTPRVLGVDDFALRKGHNYGTILIDIETHQPIDLLPDRTTSTVARWLAEHPGVEVICRDRSTAYAEAGRLGAPNAIHVADRWHIWSNLAEAVEKTVVQHRALLREPHAPSTTRVAADMENTNLEPSPPTGPRTTGRLSDRVREQHTAVHALLDQGVGLRAIARQLGLARNTVRRFAGAADPDELLVGRWTGRTSILDPYKPHLHRRWDEGCTVARRLFEEVRERGYTGGESVVKKYVAKLRENFPHNPPRKAPSTRDVTSWLTRHPDRLTDDQAQQLKTILTRCPALDRTSHHVRAFAELMNDRQGKHLDRWIAGVQADDLPALHTFVTGLGQDLDAVVAGLSLRYSSGAVEGHNNKIKMLKRQMFGRANFDLLRKRVLLAARGRS
;
A
#
# COMPACT_ATOMS: atom_id res chain seq x y z
N MET A 1 -21.91 49.81 12.36
CA MET A 1 -21.31 49.04 11.24
C MET A 1 -20.75 47.68 11.64
N VAL A 2 -20.45 47.40 12.93
CA VAL A 2 -19.87 46.11 13.37
C VAL A 2 -20.92 44.99 13.50
N ASP A 3 -22.17 45.29 13.89
CA ASP A 3 -23.21 44.26 14.10
C ASP A 3 -23.73 43.59 12.83
N VAL A 4 -23.79 44.32 11.72
CA VAL A 4 -24.23 43.78 10.41
C VAL A 4 -23.25 42.69 9.94
N LEU A 5 -21.96 42.87 10.19
CA LEU A 5 -20.92 41.89 9.82
C LEU A 5 -21.05 40.57 10.59
N LEU A 6 -21.43 40.59 11.88
CA LEU A 6 -21.52 39.36 12.68
C LEU A 6 -22.73 38.51 12.29
N GLN A 7 -23.88 39.14 12.04
CA GLN A 7 -25.07 38.48 11.56
C GLN A 7 -24.82 37.80 10.21
N ASP A 8 -24.22 38.54 9.27
CA ASP A 8 -23.91 38.07 7.93
C ASP A 8 -22.73 37.10 7.87
N LEU A 9 -21.91 37.00 8.92
CA LEU A 9 -20.84 36.00 9.00
C LEU A 9 -21.35 34.67 9.59
N TRP A 10 -22.14 34.75 10.67
CA TRP A 10 -22.54 33.57 11.44
C TRP A 10 -23.83 32.93 10.94
N PHE A 11 -24.82 33.74 10.56
CA PHE A 11 -26.15 33.31 10.17
C PHE A 11 -26.47 33.64 8.70
N HIS A 12 -25.47 33.76 7.83
CA HIS A 12 -25.63 34.05 6.40
C HIS A 12 -26.59 33.10 5.64
N GLN A 13 -26.78 31.87 6.14
CA GLN A 13 -27.71 30.86 5.59
C GLN A 13 -28.94 30.62 6.48
N VAL A 14 -29.14 31.43 7.51
CA VAL A 14 -30.23 31.29 8.47
C VAL A 14 -31.00 32.61 8.52
N GLU A 15 -32.15 32.62 7.88
CA GLU A 15 -33.08 33.74 7.94
C GLU A 15 -33.82 33.79 9.29
N GLY A 16 -34.26 34.98 9.67
CA GLY A 16 -35.17 35.14 10.80
C GLY A 16 -34.53 34.96 12.18
N VAL A 17 -33.22 35.18 12.30
CA VAL A 17 -32.50 35.24 13.59
C VAL A 17 -31.82 36.59 13.71
N VAL A 18 -31.84 37.18 14.90
CA VAL A 18 -31.08 38.41 15.21
C VAL A 18 -30.13 38.09 16.35
N ILE A 19 -28.84 38.32 16.14
CA ILE A 19 -27.82 38.32 17.20
C ILE A 19 -28.02 39.56 18.05
N GLU A 20 -28.18 39.37 19.36
CA GLU A 20 -28.31 40.45 20.34
C GLU A 20 -26.96 40.74 21.01
N ASN A 21 -26.17 39.70 21.26
CA ASN A 21 -24.87 39.82 21.91
C ASN A 21 -23.99 38.59 21.64
N VAL A 22 -22.67 38.78 21.62
CA VAL A 22 -21.67 37.72 21.56
C VAL A 22 -20.70 37.89 22.72
N VAL A 23 -20.65 36.90 23.61
CA VAL A 23 -19.83 36.93 24.81
C VAL A 23 -18.78 35.82 24.73
N PRO A 24 -17.49 36.15 24.52
CA PRO A 24 -16.42 35.18 24.66
C PRO A 24 -16.13 34.92 26.15
N ASP A 25 -16.04 33.64 26.53
CA ASP A 25 -15.74 33.17 27.88
C ASP A 25 -14.79 31.96 27.79
N GLY A 26 -13.48 32.24 27.89
CA GLY A 26 -12.43 31.24 27.73
C GLY A 26 -12.58 30.44 26.41
N ASP A 27 -12.81 29.13 26.54
CA ASP A 27 -12.99 28.18 25.43
C ASP A 27 -14.43 28.12 24.89
N LEU A 28 -15.31 29.00 25.35
CA LEU A 28 -16.71 29.08 24.95
C LEU A 28 -17.00 30.47 24.35
N VAL A 29 -17.81 30.51 23.28
CA VAL A 29 -18.42 31.72 22.76
C VAL A 29 -19.93 31.56 22.91
N ALA A 30 -20.54 32.38 23.77
CA ALA A 30 -21.98 32.42 23.96
C ALA A 30 -22.59 33.46 23.02
N VAL A 31 -23.45 33.01 22.11
CA VAL A 31 -24.17 33.87 21.16
C VAL A 31 -25.61 33.98 21.64
N ARG A 32 -26.00 35.16 22.14
CA ARG A 32 -27.39 35.46 22.49
C ARG A 32 -28.10 35.93 21.24
N ALA A 33 -29.19 35.25 20.91
CA ALA A 33 -29.96 35.55 19.72
C ALA A 33 -31.44 35.38 19.98
N ARG A 34 -32.27 36.01 19.16
CA ARG A 34 -33.73 35.81 19.17
C ARG A 34 -34.26 35.51 17.77
N ALA A 35 -35.39 34.82 17.70
CA ALA A 35 -36.14 34.72 16.46
C ALA A 35 -36.71 36.09 16.07
N ALA A 36 -36.56 36.45 14.79
CA ALA A 36 -37.03 37.71 14.22
C ALA A 36 -38.48 37.64 13.74
N ALA A 37 -38.93 36.45 13.29
CA ALA A 37 -40.24 36.27 12.67
C ALA A 37 -41.38 36.73 13.61
N GLU A 38 -42.40 37.42 13.11
CA GLU A 38 -43.52 37.85 13.97
C GLU A 38 -44.53 36.74 14.24
N ARG A 39 -44.54 35.70 13.40
CA ARG A 39 -45.52 34.62 13.39
C ARG A 39 -44.82 33.28 13.25
N ALA A 40 -45.43 32.24 13.79
CA ALA A 40 -44.98 30.86 13.61
C ALA A 40 -46.12 29.97 13.11
N VAL A 41 -45.78 28.91 12.37
CA VAL A 41 -46.72 27.95 11.81
C VAL A 41 -46.91 26.79 12.79
N CYS A 42 -48.16 26.44 13.10
CA CYS A 42 -48.46 25.28 13.93
C CYS A 42 -48.06 23.99 13.20
N PRO A 43 -47.18 23.14 13.78
CA PRO A 43 -46.70 21.93 13.10
C PRO A 43 -47.77 20.84 12.94
N ALA A 44 -48.89 20.94 13.67
CA ALA A 44 -49.95 19.94 13.63
C ALA A 44 -51.05 20.25 12.59
N CYS A 45 -51.37 21.52 12.35
CA CYS A 45 -52.49 21.93 11.50
C CYS A 45 -52.14 22.99 10.45
N GLY A 46 -50.89 23.47 10.42
CA GLY A 46 -50.45 24.50 9.47
C GLY A 46 -50.94 25.93 9.76
N THR A 47 -51.81 26.13 10.76
CA THR A 47 -52.31 27.48 11.09
C THR A 47 -51.20 28.39 11.62
N ARG A 48 -51.02 29.55 10.99
CA ARG A 48 -50.12 30.61 11.44
C ARG A 48 -50.67 31.27 12.71
N SER A 49 -49.80 31.58 13.67
CA SER A 49 -50.15 32.29 14.89
C SER A 49 -49.13 33.35 15.26
N SER A 50 -49.61 34.51 15.70
CA SER A 50 -48.85 35.57 16.37
C SER A 50 -49.07 35.59 17.89
N ARG A 51 -49.97 34.74 18.43
CA ARG A 51 -50.37 34.75 19.84
C ARG A 51 -49.34 34.05 20.71
N VAL A 52 -48.44 34.81 21.32
CA VAL A 52 -47.41 34.28 22.22
C VAL A 52 -48.04 33.84 23.55
N HIS A 53 -47.78 32.58 23.93
CA HIS A 53 -48.12 32.00 25.23
C HIS A 53 -47.02 32.26 26.26
N SER A 54 -45.77 31.99 25.89
CA SER A 54 -44.61 32.16 26.77
C SER A 54 -43.31 32.27 25.96
N ARG A 55 -42.23 32.68 26.63
CA ARG A 55 -40.87 32.73 26.07
C ARG A 55 -39.95 31.87 26.93
N TYR A 56 -38.93 31.28 26.32
CA TYR A 56 -37.87 30.57 27.03
C TYR A 56 -36.58 30.60 26.22
N VAL A 57 -35.44 30.40 26.88
CA VAL A 57 -34.14 30.32 26.22
C VAL A 57 -33.82 28.86 25.89
N ARG A 58 -33.45 28.62 24.64
CA ARG A 58 -33.00 27.33 24.15
C ARG A 58 -31.50 27.38 23.90
N ARG A 59 -30.77 26.49 24.56
CA ARG A 59 -29.33 26.32 24.42
C ARG A 59 -28.99 25.33 23.31
N LEU A 60 -28.30 25.79 22.27
CA LEU A 60 -27.89 25.00 21.12
C LEU A 60 -26.37 25.04 20.98
N ALA A 61 -25.71 23.88 20.94
CA ALA A 61 -24.34 23.84 20.49
C ALA A 61 -24.27 24.12 18.98
N ASP A 62 -23.28 24.87 18.54
CA ASP A 62 -23.04 25.17 17.12
C ASP A 62 -21.58 24.92 16.73
N SER A 63 -21.27 25.05 15.44
CA SER A 63 -19.93 24.88 14.88
C SER A 63 -18.94 25.83 15.56
N ALA A 64 -17.76 25.32 15.87
CA ALA A 64 -16.74 26.08 16.58
C ALA A 64 -16.23 27.28 15.77
N VAL A 65 -15.84 28.34 16.48
CA VAL A 65 -15.23 29.55 15.90
C VAL A 65 -13.89 29.80 16.58
N GLY A 66 -12.83 29.95 15.78
CA GLY A 66 -11.47 30.15 16.30
C GLY A 66 -11.00 29.04 17.25
N GLY A 67 -11.47 27.80 17.04
CA GLY A 67 -11.18 26.65 17.93
C GLY A 67 -11.96 26.63 19.24
N ARG A 68 -12.85 27.60 19.48
CA ARG A 68 -13.67 27.68 20.70
C ARG A 68 -15.05 27.08 20.46
N ARG A 69 -15.60 26.46 21.50
CA ARG A 69 -16.96 25.91 21.47
C ARG A 69 -17.95 27.06 21.33
N VAL A 70 -19.07 26.81 20.64
CA VAL A 70 -20.11 27.82 20.46
C VAL A 70 -21.39 27.32 21.09
N LEU A 71 -22.00 28.18 21.90
CA LEU A 71 -23.34 27.98 22.45
C LEU A 71 -24.25 29.13 22.02
N ILE A 72 -25.27 28.82 21.25
CA ILE A 72 -26.34 29.75 20.92
C ILE A 72 -27.39 29.68 22.03
N GLU A 73 -27.57 30.79 22.74
CA GLU A 73 -28.68 31.03 23.66
C GLU A 73 -29.82 31.70 22.90
N LEU A 74 -30.66 30.89 22.25
CA LEU A 74 -31.73 31.36 21.40
C LEU A 74 -33.00 31.60 22.23
N GLN A 75 -33.44 32.84 22.35
CA GLN A 75 -34.76 33.16 22.88
C GLN A 75 -35.83 32.74 21.88
N VAL A 76 -36.66 31.78 22.30
CA VAL A 76 -37.77 31.24 21.51
C VAL A 76 -39.11 31.46 22.22
N ARG A 77 -40.14 31.64 21.41
CA ARG A 77 -41.54 31.82 21.80
C ARG A 77 -42.30 30.50 21.65
N ARG A 78 -43.21 30.27 22.57
CA ARG A 78 -44.29 29.30 22.43
C ARG A 78 -45.56 30.06 22.04
N PHE A 79 -46.21 29.64 20.96
CA PHE A 79 -47.43 30.23 20.42
C PHE A 79 -48.65 29.40 20.81
N ARG A 80 -49.81 30.05 20.97
CA ARG A 80 -51.12 29.38 21.03
C ARG A 80 -51.61 29.16 19.60
N CYS A 81 -52.08 27.95 19.28
CA CYS A 81 -52.72 27.68 18.00
C CYS A 81 -54.04 28.45 17.90
N GLY A 82 -54.27 29.11 16.77
CA GLY A 82 -55.53 29.82 16.50
C GLY A 82 -56.69 28.89 16.13
N GLN A 83 -56.38 27.67 15.67
CA GLN A 83 -57.39 26.70 15.27
C GLN A 83 -57.98 25.99 16.49
N ARG A 84 -59.28 26.19 16.73
CA ARG A 84 -59.97 25.69 17.93
C ARG A 84 -60.02 24.16 18.00
N SER A 85 -60.07 23.50 16.84
CA SER A 85 -60.07 22.03 16.74
C SER A 85 -58.67 21.39 16.84
N CYS A 86 -57.59 22.19 16.90
CA CYS A 86 -56.23 21.66 16.90
C CYS A 86 -55.82 21.14 18.28
N ARG A 87 -55.54 19.83 18.38
CA ARG A 87 -55.09 19.16 19.62
C ARG A 87 -53.76 19.69 20.17
N GLN A 88 -52.93 20.32 19.34
CA GLN A 88 -51.60 20.79 19.76
C GLN A 88 -51.69 21.92 20.79
N ALA A 89 -52.76 22.75 20.76
CA ALA A 89 -53.05 23.91 21.61
C ALA A 89 -51.96 24.99 21.72
N THR A 90 -50.72 24.60 22.05
CA THR A 90 -49.52 25.43 22.00
C THR A 90 -48.36 24.74 21.26
N PHE A 91 -47.50 25.51 20.61
CA PHE A 91 -46.32 24.99 19.90
C PHE A 91 -45.14 25.94 20.02
N ALA A 92 -43.92 25.41 20.07
CA ALA A 92 -42.70 26.22 20.09
C ALA A 92 -42.32 26.61 18.67
N GLU A 93 -41.92 27.85 18.45
CA GLU A 93 -41.37 28.26 17.16
C GLU A 93 -40.09 27.49 16.84
N GLN A 94 -39.92 27.18 15.56
CA GLN A 94 -38.66 26.70 15.00
C GLN A 94 -38.15 27.76 14.03
N VAL A 95 -36.85 28.00 14.07
CA VAL A 95 -36.12 28.75 13.07
C VAL A 95 -35.59 27.75 12.05
N ASP A 96 -35.99 27.91 10.80
CA ASP A 96 -35.54 27.08 9.68
C ASP A 96 -34.03 27.25 9.47
N GLY A 97 -33.34 26.16 9.13
CA GLY A 97 -31.88 26.16 9.02
C GLY A 97 -31.11 26.22 10.35
N LEU A 98 -31.74 26.59 11.47
CA LEU A 98 -31.06 26.62 12.79
C LEU A 98 -31.55 25.55 13.76
N THR A 99 -32.86 25.32 13.82
CA THR A 99 -33.46 24.48 14.88
C THR A 99 -34.32 23.35 14.33
N VAL A 100 -34.33 22.23 15.05
CA VAL A 100 -35.28 21.12 14.85
C VAL A 100 -35.91 20.73 16.17
N ARG A 101 -37.14 20.22 16.18
CA ARG A 101 -37.84 19.86 17.44
C ARG A 101 -36.98 18.95 18.32
N HIS A 102 -36.86 19.28 19.62
CA HIS A 102 -36.02 18.59 20.62
C HIS A 102 -34.50 18.56 20.35
N GLY A 103 -34.01 19.13 19.24
CA GLY A 103 -32.58 19.27 18.95
C GLY A 103 -31.84 20.10 20.01
N ARG A 104 -30.61 19.71 20.33
CA ARG A 104 -29.70 20.47 21.23
C ARG A 104 -28.49 21.05 20.49
N ARG A 105 -28.52 20.97 19.17
CA ARG A 105 -27.47 21.43 18.26
C ARG A 105 -28.13 22.18 17.13
N SER A 106 -27.41 23.14 16.56
CA SER A 106 -27.80 23.75 15.29
C SER A 106 -27.87 22.68 14.19
N THR A 107 -28.62 22.95 13.12
CA THR A 107 -28.62 22.05 11.95
C THR A 107 -27.25 22.01 11.26
N GLY A 108 -26.49 23.12 11.32
CA GLY A 108 -25.14 23.22 10.76
C GLY A 108 -24.17 22.27 11.46
N LEU A 109 -24.09 22.34 12.79
CA LEU A 109 -23.27 21.42 13.59
C LEU A 109 -23.72 19.97 13.41
N GLN A 110 -25.03 19.73 13.36
CA GLN A 110 -25.58 18.40 13.13
C GLN A 110 -25.07 17.80 11.79
N ARG A 111 -25.08 18.57 10.70
CA ARG A 111 -24.55 18.17 9.39
C ARG A 111 -23.04 17.89 9.43
N VAL A 112 -22.26 18.72 10.12
CA VAL A 112 -20.82 18.49 10.32
C VAL A 112 -20.57 17.16 11.03
N LEU A 113 -21.29 16.91 12.13
CA LEU A 113 -21.16 15.68 12.90
C LEU A 113 -21.62 14.45 12.12
N GLU A 114 -22.64 14.56 11.27
CA GLU A 114 -23.06 13.49 10.36
C GLU A 114 -21.96 13.14 9.35
N ARG A 115 -21.28 14.12 8.76
CA ARG A 115 -20.12 13.89 7.87
C ARG A 115 -18.97 13.20 8.61
N VAL A 116 -18.63 13.68 9.81
CA VAL A 116 -17.63 13.02 10.68
C VAL A 116 -18.04 11.58 10.99
N ALA A 117 -19.33 11.35 11.26
CA ALA A 117 -19.85 10.03 11.58
C ALA A 117 -19.73 9.07 10.38
N VAL A 118 -20.10 9.49 9.17
CA VAL A 118 -19.97 8.66 7.95
C VAL A 118 -18.50 8.30 7.69
N MET A 119 -17.61 9.30 7.73
CA MET A 119 -16.19 9.12 7.36
C MET A 119 -15.39 8.31 8.37
N LEU A 120 -15.57 8.56 9.67
CA LEU A 120 -14.72 7.96 10.71
C LEU A 120 -15.48 7.00 11.62
N ALA A 121 -16.72 7.35 11.96
CA ALA A 121 -17.54 6.68 12.97
C ALA A 121 -16.85 6.50 14.33
N GLY A 122 -17.57 5.92 15.30
CA GLY A 122 -16.99 5.36 16.52
C GLY A 122 -16.03 6.28 17.30
N ARG A 123 -14.93 5.71 17.80
CA ARG A 123 -13.91 6.42 18.60
C ARG A 123 -13.04 7.39 17.77
N PRO A 124 -12.61 7.06 16.53
CA PRO A 124 -11.89 8.02 15.70
C PRO A 124 -12.70 9.30 15.43
N GLY A 125 -13.98 9.16 15.10
CA GLY A 125 -14.86 10.31 14.91
C GLY A 125 -15.09 11.11 16.19
N ALA A 126 -15.19 10.45 17.35
CA ALA A 126 -15.33 11.13 18.64
C ALA A 126 -14.09 12.01 18.95
N ARG A 127 -12.88 11.48 18.72
CA ARG A 127 -11.63 12.24 18.87
C ARG A 127 -11.56 13.43 17.91
N LEU A 128 -11.92 13.24 16.63
CA LEU A 128 -11.96 14.36 15.69
C LEU A 128 -12.99 15.41 16.11
N SER A 129 -14.18 15.00 16.56
CA SER A 129 -15.20 15.95 17.03
C SER A 129 -14.72 16.78 18.22
N GLN A 130 -13.89 16.21 19.11
CA GLN A 130 -13.28 16.94 20.21
C GLN A 130 -12.25 17.96 19.71
N ALA A 131 -11.40 17.57 18.77
CA ALA A 131 -10.43 18.46 18.14
C ALA A 131 -11.09 19.63 17.39
N LEU A 132 -12.32 19.42 16.88
CA LEU A 132 -13.14 20.45 16.24
C LEU A 132 -13.95 21.30 17.24
N ALA A 133 -13.68 21.22 18.55
CA ALA A 133 -14.46 21.85 19.61
C ALA A 133 -15.99 21.59 19.50
N ALA A 134 -16.33 20.40 19.03
CA ALA A 134 -17.69 19.92 18.75
C ALA A 134 -17.92 18.53 19.38
N GLY A 135 -17.29 18.28 20.53
CA GLY A 135 -17.11 16.95 21.10
C GLY A 135 -18.42 16.19 21.31
N VAL A 136 -18.52 15.00 20.70
CA VAL A 136 -19.61 14.04 20.94
C VAL A 136 -19.08 12.63 21.19
N SER A 137 -19.87 11.83 21.90
CA SER A 137 -19.50 10.43 22.18
C SER A 137 -19.54 9.56 20.92
N ARG A 138 -18.77 8.45 20.94
CA ARG A 138 -18.83 7.42 19.89
C ARG A 138 -20.26 6.96 19.61
N SER A 139 -21.07 6.78 20.66
CA SER A 139 -22.44 6.26 20.55
C SER A 139 -23.37 7.26 19.88
N THR A 140 -23.14 8.56 20.09
CA THR A 140 -23.87 9.61 19.36
C THR A 140 -23.59 9.51 17.86
N LEU A 141 -22.33 9.42 17.44
CA LEU A 141 -21.97 9.30 16.02
C LEU A 141 -22.57 8.05 15.37
N LEU A 142 -22.53 6.90 16.05
CA LEU A 142 -23.17 5.68 15.54
C LEU A 142 -24.69 5.85 15.38
N ARG A 143 -25.35 6.56 16.30
CA ARG A 143 -26.78 6.87 16.21
C ARG A 143 -27.09 7.82 15.05
N LEU A 144 -26.19 8.76 14.76
CA LEU A 144 -26.32 9.65 13.60
C LEU A 144 -26.32 8.84 12.31
N ILE A 145 -25.33 7.95 12.13
CA ILE A 145 -25.26 7.06 10.95
C ILE A 145 -26.56 6.27 10.80
N ARG A 146 -27.05 5.66 11.89
CA ARG A 146 -28.29 4.85 11.87
C ARG A 146 -29.53 5.66 11.50
N ARG A 147 -29.57 6.96 11.83
CA ARG A 147 -30.70 7.86 11.54
C ARG A 147 -30.65 8.49 10.17
N LEU A 148 -29.48 8.58 9.54
CA LEU A 148 -29.38 9.11 8.18
C LEU A 148 -30.25 8.27 7.24
N PRO A 149 -30.99 8.91 6.31
CA PRO A 149 -31.75 8.17 5.31
C PRO A 149 -30.79 7.36 4.44
N GLU A 150 -31.22 6.17 4.05
CA GLU A 150 -30.45 5.37 3.10
C GLU A 150 -30.50 6.04 1.72
N PRO A 151 -29.40 5.99 0.95
CA PRO A 151 -29.41 6.48 -0.42
C PRO A 151 -30.48 5.76 -1.24
N GLN A 152 -31.33 6.52 -1.92
CA GLN A 152 -32.12 5.97 -3.01
C GLN A 152 -31.18 5.75 -4.20
N THR A 153 -31.16 4.52 -4.70
CA THR A 153 -30.40 4.08 -5.86
C THR A 153 -31.38 3.47 -6.87
N SER A 154 -31.22 3.80 -8.15
CA SER A 154 -31.96 3.14 -9.23
C SER A 154 -31.38 1.76 -9.49
N THR A 155 -32.19 0.84 -10.03
CA THR A 155 -31.68 -0.43 -10.55
C THR A 155 -30.58 -0.16 -11.58
N PRO A 156 -29.37 -0.73 -11.44
CA PRO A 156 -28.31 -0.55 -12.42
C PRO A 156 -28.56 -1.41 -13.66
N ARG A 157 -28.18 -0.89 -14.82
CA ARG A 157 -28.18 -1.65 -16.06
C ARG A 157 -27.06 -2.71 -16.08
N VAL A 158 -25.89 -2.35 -15.54
CA VAL A 158 -24.72 -3.24 -15.42
C VAL A 158 -24.37 -3.42 -13.94
N LEU A 159 -24.64 -4.60 -13.41
CA LEU A 159 -24.45 -4.94 -12.01
C LEU A 159 -23.15 -5.73 -11.80
N GLY A 160 -22.33 -5.30 -10.86
CA GLY A 160 -21.19 -6.03 -10.33
C GLY A 160 -21.58 -6.75 -9.05
N VAL A 161 -21.26 -8.04 -8.99
CA VAL A 161 -21.56 -8.93 -7.86
C VAL A 161 -20.28 -9.63 -7.44
N ASP A 162 -19.93 -9.52 -6.17
CA ASP A 162 -18.80 -10.26 -5.59
C ASP A 162 -19.01 -10.49 -4.10
N ASP A 163 -18.26 -11.45 -3.55
CA ASP A 163 -18.23 -11.67 -2.12
C ASP A 163 -17.32 -10.67 -1.39
N PHE A 164 -17.65 -10.41 -0.13
CA PHE A 164 -16.77 -9.73 0.79
C PHE A 164 -16.80 -10.42 2.14
N ALA A 165 -15.62 -10.61 2.72
CA ALA A 165 -15.51 -11.23 4.04
C ALA A 165 -15.96 -10.27 5.15
N LEU A 166 -17.07 -10.54 5.85
CA LEU A 166 -17.43 -9.87 7.11
C LEU A 166 -16.39 -10.21 8.18
N ARG A 167 -16.09 -11.50 8.32
CA ARG A 167 -14.98 -12.06 9.10
C ARG A 167 -14.29 -13.08 8.22
N LYS A 168 -13.01 -12.83 7.89
CA LYS A 168 -12.21 -13.66 6.97
C LYS A 168 -12.25 -15.13 7.41
N GLY A 169 -12.61 -16.03 6.49
CA GLY A 169 -12.67 -17.48 6.73
C GLY A 169 -13.91 -17.98 7.48
N HIS A 170 -14.88 -17.11 7.80
CA HIS A 170 -16.09 -17.51 8.53
C HIS A 170 -17.36 -17.04 7.81
N ASN A 171 -17.56 -15.72 7.73
CA ASN A 171 -18.82 -15.13 7.27
C ASN A 171 -18.54 -14.19 6.09
N TYR A 172 -19.26 -14.39 5.01
CA TYR A 172 -19.18 -13.63 3.76
C TYR A 172 -20.54 -13.04 3.45
N GLY A 173 -20.56 -11.79 3.00
CA GLY A 173 -21.74 -11.17 2.39
C GLY A 173 -21.46 -10.88 0.91
N THR A 174 -22.46 -10.37 0.20
CA THR A 174 -22.34 -9.97 -1.20
C THR A 174 -22.37 -8.46 -1.33
N ILE A 175 -21.47 -7.88 -2.12
CA ILE A 175 -21.54 -6.47 -2.51
C ILE A 175 -22.13 -6.36 -3.92
N LEU A 176 -23.04 -5.41 -4.07
CA LEU A 176 -23.70 -5.06 -5.32
C LEU A 176 -23.27 -3.66 -5.74
N ILE A 177 -22.80 -3.51 -6.98
CA ILE A 177 -22.23 -2.26 -7.48
C ILE A 177 -22.77 -1.97 -8.86
N ASP A 178 -23.12 -0.74 -9.13
CA ASP A 178 -23.32 -0.28 -10.49
C ASP A 178 -21.95 -0.08 -11.16
N ILE A 179 -21.67 -0.91 -12.17
CA ILE A 179 -20.40 -0.90 -12.90
C ILE A 179 -20.26 0.37 -13.74
N GLU A 180 -21.34 1.05 -14.12
CA GLU A 180 -21.25 2.27 -14.92
C GLU A 180 -20.96 3.50 -14.06
N THR A 181 -21.59 3.61 -12.89
CA THR A 181 -21.36 4.74 -11.97
C THR A 181 -20.27 4.49 -10.94
N HIS A 182 -19.79 3.24 -10.83
CA HIS A 182 -18.90 2.76 -9.77
C HIS A 182 -19.44 3.00 -8.36
N GLN A 183 -20.77 3.04 -8.19
CA GLN A 183 -21.41 3.26 -6.88
C GLN A 183 -21.91 1.93 -6.30
N PRO A 184 -21.67 1.65 -5.01
CA PRO A 184 -22.30 0.55 -4.33
C PRO A 184 -23.81 0.79 -4.25
N ILE A 185 -24.57 -0.21 -4.69
CA ILE A 185 -26.03 -0.22 -4.65
C ILE A 185 -26.51 -0.84 -3.36
N ASP A 186 -25.95 -1.99 -2.99
CA ASP A 186 -26.31 -2.68 -1.75
C ASP A 186 -25.19 -3.59 -1.22
N LEU A 187 -25.28 -3.95 0.06
CA LEU A 187 -24.61 -5.10 0.66
C LEU A 187 -25.69 -6.09 1.14
N LEU A 188 -25.53 -7.36 0.80
CA LEU A 188 -26.37 -8.47 1.24
C LEU A 188 -25.70 -9.26 2.37
N PRO A 189 -26.48 -9.84 3.29
CA PRO A 189 -25.96 -10.42 4.54
C PRO A 189 -25.19 -11.73 4.33
N ASP A 190 -25.42 -12.41 3.22
CA ASP A 190 -24.83 -13.69 2.85
C ASP A 190 -24.55 -13.75 1.34
N ARG A 191 -23.99 -14.87 0.88
CA ARG A 191 -23.67 -15.17 -0.53
C ARG A 191 -24.56 -16.24 -1.15
N THR A 192 -25.74 -16.47 -0.58
CA THR A 192 -26.62 -17.56 -1.02
C THR A 192 -27.34 -17.20 -2.31
N THR A 193 -27.62 -18.22 -3.12
CA THR A 193 -28.40 -18.07 -4.36
C THR A 193 -29.73 -17.36 -4.10
N SER A 194 -30.46 -17.74 -3.06
CA SER A 194 -31.79 -17.23 -2.76
C SER A 194 -31.80 -15.75 -2.36
N THR A 195 -30.81 -15.29 -1.60
CA THR A 195 -30.70 -13.88 -1.19
C THR A 195 -30.42 -12.98 -2.40
N VAL A 196 -29.48 -13.37 -3.27
CA VAL A 196 -29.14 -12.58 -4.46
C VAL A 196 -30.27 -12.62 -5.51
N ALA A 197 -30.88 -13.79 -5.74
CA ALA A 197 -31.99 -13.93 -6.68
C ALA A 197 -33.21 -13.10 -6.26
N ARG A 198 -33.54 -13.08 -4.96
CA ARG A 198 -34.62 -12.22 -4.42
C ARG A 198 -34.33 -10.75 -4.69
N TRP A 199 -33.11 -10.30 -4.41
CA TRP A 199 -32.73 -8.92 -4.63
C TRP A 199 -32.86 -8.54 -6.11
N LEU A 200 -32.40 -9.39 -7.03
CA LEU A 200 -32.53 -9.17 -8.48
C LEU A 200 -34.00 -9.10 -8.92
N ALA A 201 -34.86 -9.97 -8.39
CA ALA A 201 -36.29 -9.98 -8.71
C ALA A 201 -37.02 -8.71 -8.22
N GLU A 202 -36.61 -8.16 -7.08
CA GLU A 202 -37.13 -6.90 -6.54
C GLU A 202 -36.60 -5.65 -7.30
N HIS A 203 -35.55 -5.81 -8.11
CA HIS A 203 -34.89 -4.74 -8.86
C HIS A 203 -34.81 -5.09 -10.36
N PRO A 204 -35.96 -5.10 -11.08
CA PRO A 204 -35.97 -5.38 -12.51
C PRO A 204 -35.25 -4.28 -13.30
N GLY A 205 -34.55 -4.67 -14.38
CA GLY A 205 -33.82 -3.76 -15.27
C GLY A 205 -32.31 -4.03 -15.39
N VAL A 206 -31.78 -5.03 -14.67
CA VAL A 206 -30.39 -5.47 -14.85
C VAL A 206 -30.24 -6.20 -16.19
N GLU A 207 -29.40 -5.65 -17.08
CA GLU A 207 -29.11 -6.22 -18.40
C GLU A 207 -27.82 -7.06 -18.40
N VAL A 208 -26.85 -6.71 -17.54
CA VAL A 208 -25.53 -7.35 -17.49
C VAL A 208 -25.12 -7.59 -16.05
N ILE A 209 -24.62 -8.81 -15.75
CA ILE A 209 -24.11 -9.19 -14.43
C ILE A 209 -22.63 -9.55 -14.54
N CYS A 210 -21.76 -8.66 -14.05
CA CYS A 210 -20.34 -8.94 -13.85
C CYS A 210 -20.17 -9.71 -12.53
N ARG A 211 -19.68 -10.95 -12.62
CA ARG A 211 -19.49 -11.82 -11.45
C ARG A 211 -18.21 -12.63 -11.54
N ASP A 212 -17.78 -13.18 -10.43
CA ASP A 212 -16.80 -14.26 -10.41
C ASP A 212 -17.39 -15.55 -11.05
N ARG A 213 -16.62 -16.64 -10.96
CA ARG A 213 -17.04 -17.95 -11.48
C ARG A 213 -17.84 -18.78 -10.46
N SER A 214 -18.46 -18.13 -9.47
CA SER A 214 -19.30 -18.79 -8.47
C SER A 214 -20.57 -19.36 -9.09
N THR A 215 -20.84 -20.64 -8.83
CA THR A 215 -22.07 -21.32 -9.24
C THR A 215 -23.30 -20.71 -8.58
N ALA A 216 -23.18 -20.25 -7.33
CA ALA A 216 -24.29 -19.63 -6.59
C ALA A 216 -24.73 -18.30 -7.24
N TYR A 217 -23.79 -17.46 -7.69
CA TYR A 217 -24.13 -16.21 -8.38
C TYR A 217 -24.60 -16.44 -9.81
N ALA A 218 -24.07 -17.46 -10.49
CA ALA A 218 -24.59 -17.87 -11.80
C ALA A 218 -26.07 -18.29 -11.70
N GLU A 219 -26.39 -19.17 -10.75
CA GLU A 219 -27.76 -19.61 -10.50
C GLU A 219 -28.67 -18.46 -10.04
N ALA A 220 -28.18 -17.57 -9.18
CA ALA A 220 -28.94 -16.44 -8.70
C ALA A 220 -29.35 -15.49 -9.83
N GLY A 221 -28.43 -15.21 -10.77
CA GLY A 221 -28.74 -14.40 -11.94
C GLY A 221 -29.76 -15.07 -12.85
N ARG A 222 -29.63 -16.38 -13.12
CA ARG A 222 -30.64 -17.11 -13.92
C ARG A 222 -32.03 -17.06 -13.29
N LEU A 223 -32.14 -17.14 -11.97
CA LEU A 223 -33.43 -17.12 -11.26
C LEU A 223 -34.01 -15.70 -11.13
N GLY A 224 -33.18 -14.70 -10.79
CA GLY A 224 -33.64 -13.35 -10.48
C GLY A 224 -33.60 -12.35 -11.64
N ALA A 225 -32.78 -12.61 -12.65
CA ALA A 225 -32.62 -11.78 -13.84
C ALA A 225 -32.30 -12.66 -15.08
N PRO A 226 -33.24 -13.52 -15.52
CA PRO A 226 -32.99 -14.56 -16.53
C PRO A 226 -32.51 -14.03 -17.89
N ASN A 227 -32.84 -12.79 -18.23
CA ASN A 227 -32.46 -12.15 -19.49
C ASN A 227 -31.09 -11.42 -19.40
N ALA A 228 -30.45 -11.40 -18.24
CA ALA A 228 -29.20 -10.68 -18.06
C ALA A 228 -28.02 -11.47 -18.64
N ILE A 229 -27.15 -10.77 -19.37
CA ILE A 229 -25.90 -11.34 -19.87
C ILE A 229 -24.93 -11.45 -18.71
N HIS A 230 -24.46 -12.65 -18.43
CA HIS A 230 -23.42 -12.87 -17.44
C HIS A 230 -22.04 -12.58 -18.04
N VAL A 231 -21.20 -11.87 -17.29
CA VAL A 231 -19.83 -11.52 -17.67
C VAL A 231 -18.91 -12.05 -16.58
N ALA A 232 -18.11 -13.06 -16.92
CA ALA A 232 -17.14 -13.62 -16.00
C ALA A 232 -15.96 -12.66 -15.78
N ASP A 233 -15.52 -12.55 -14.53
CA ASP A 233 -14.39 -11.70 -14.18
C ASP A 233 -13.07 -12.21 -14.77
N ARG A 234 -12.39 -11.34 -15.52
CA ARG A 234 -11.12 -11.66 -16.21
C ARG A 234 -9.99 -12.00 -15.26
N TRP A 235 -9.95 -11.35 -14.09
CA TRP A 235 -8.89 -11.64 -13.11
C TRP A 235 -9.00 -13.07 -12.60
N HIS A 236 -10.21 -13.53 -12.26
CA HIS A 236 -10.43 -14.92 -11.87
C HIS A 236 -10.04 -15.89 -12.99
N ILE A 237 -10.47 -15.63 -14.23
CA ILE A 237 -10.10 -16.45 -15.40
C ILE A 237 -8.56 -16.56 -15.55
N TRP A 238 -7.86 -15.42 -15.50
CA TRP A 238 -6.40 -15.40 -15.58
C TRP A 238 -5.72 -16.10 -14.40
N SER A 239 -6.25 -15.91 -13.18
CA SER A 239 -5.74 -16.56 -11.97
C SER A 239 -5.88 -18.08 -12.06
N ASN A 240 -7.01 -18.58 -12.58
CA ASN A 240 -7.21 -20.01 -12.82
C ASN A 240 -6.25 -20.56 -13.88
N LEU A 241 -5.96 -19.80 -14.94
CA LEU A 241 -4.94 -20.18 -15.93
C LEU A 241 -3.56 -20.24 -15.28
N ALA A 242 -3.19 -19.23 -14.48
CA ALA A 242 -1.91 -19.19 -13.80
C ALA A 242 -1.71 -20.38 -12.83
N GLU A 243 -2.77 -20.82 -12.15
CA GLU A 243 -2.74 -22.03 -11.32
C GLU A 243 -2.50 -23.30 -12.16
N ALA A 244 -3.12 -23.40 -13.34
CA ALA A 244 -2.88 -24.51 -14.26
C ALA A 244 -1.44 -24.51 -14.79
N VAL A 245 -0.90 -23.33 -15.13
CA VAL A 245 0.51 -23.16 -15.52
C VAL A 245 1.44 -23.58 -14.38
N GLU A 246 1.14 -23.20 -13.13
CA GLU A 246 1.93 -23.61 -11.97
C GLU A 246 1.97 -25.12 -11.81
N LYS A 247 0.83 -25.81 -11.96
CA LYS A 247 0.77 -27.28 -11.93
C LYS A 247 1.66 -27.90 -13.00
N THR A 248 1.64 -27.38 -14.23
CA THR A 248 2.53 -27.83 -15.30
C THR A 248 4.00 -27.61 -14.94
N VAL A 249 4.36 -26.43 -14.43
CA VAL A 249 5.74 -26.12 -14.01
C VAL A 249 6.21 -27.05 -12.88
N VAL A 250 5.33 -27.35 -11.91
CA VAL A 250 5.62 -28.29 -10.82
C VAL A 250 5.87 -29.70 -11.35
N GLN A 251 5.09 -30.16 -12.33
CA GLN A 251 5.28 -31.46 -12.98
C GLN A 251 6.65 -31.55 -13.68
N HIS A 252 7.12 -30.46 -14.27
CA HIS A 252 8.41 -30.38 -14.97
C HIS A 252 9.55 -29.79 -14.11
N ARG A 253 9.40 -29.71 -12.79
CA ARG A 253 10.35 -29.06 -11.88
C ARG A 253 11.80 -29.54 -12.00
N ALA A 254 12.00 -30.81 -12.37
CA ALA A 254 13.33 -31.41 -12.55
C ALA A 254 14.10 -30.78 -13.72
N LEU A 255 13.39 -30.33 -14.76
CA LEU A 255 13.96 -29.76 -15.98
C LEU A 255 14.27 -28.25 -15.86
N LEU A 256 13.89 -27.63 -14.75
CA LEU A 256 14.15 -26.20 -14.51
C LEU A 256 15.62 -25.91 -14.21
N ARG A 257 16.35 -26.88 -13.64
CA ARG A 257 17.78 -26.74 -13.32
C ARG A 257 18.63 -27.01 -14.56
N GLU A 258 19.71 -26.27 -14.73
CA GLU A 258 20.69 -26.59 -15.76
C GLU A 258 21.35 -27.96 -15.45
N PRO A 259 21.51 -28.84 -16.46
CA PRO A 259 22.35 -30.01 -16.29
C PRO A 259 23.77 -29.54 -15.94
N HIS A 260 24.34 -30.08 -14.86
CA HIS A 260 25.69 -29.69 -14.43
C HIS A 260 26.68 -30.06 -15.54
N ALA A 261 27.28 -29.07 -16.19
CA ALA A 261 28.52 -29.29 -16.93
C ALA A 261 29.64 -29.47 -15.89
N PRO A 262 30.50 -30.49 -16.01
CA PRO A 262 31.71 -30.57 -15.18
C PRO A 262 32.64 -29.43 -15.58
N SER A 263 32.52 -28.29 -14.90
CA SER A 263 33.50 -27.20 -14.96
C SER A 263 34.71 -27.57 -14.12
N THR A 264 35.49 -28.52 -14.61
CA THR A 264 36.86 -28.73 -14.15
C THR A 264 37.79 -28.38 -15.31
N THR A 265 38.90 -27.71 -14.99
CA THR A 265 40.17 -27.64 -15.75
C THR A 265 40.67 -26.25 -16.19
N ARG A 266 39.85 -25.19 -16.38
CA ARG A 266 40.39 -23.92 -16.91
C ARG A 266 40.95 -22.88 -15.91
N VAL A 267 40.59 -22.91 -14.62
CA VAL A 267 41.01 -21.84 -13.67
C VAL A 267 42.33 -22.14 -12.96
N ALA A 268 42.71 -23.42 -12.82
CA ALA A 268 43.93 -23.83 -12.11
C ALA A 268 45.21 -23.28 -12.76
N ALA A 269 45.27 -23.24 -14.10
CA ALA A 269 46.45 -22.77 -14.83
C ALA A 269 46.69 -21.24 -14.72
N ASP A 270 45.62 -20.45 -14.52
CA ASP A 270 45.72 -18.99 -14.40
C ASP A 270 45.94 -18.52 -12.93
N MET A 271 45.47 -19.30 -11.95
CA MET A 271 45.70 -19.01 -10.52
C MET A 271 47.10 -19.41 -10.03
N GLU A 272 47.72 -20.42 -10.62
CA GLU A 272 49.11 -20.80 -10.30
C GLU A 272 50.13 -19.75 -10.81
N ASN A 273 49.77 -18.97 -11.85
CA ASN A 273 50.61 -17.92 -12.44
C ASN A 273 50.33 -16.50 -11.93
N THR A 274 49.34 -16.30 -11.06
CA THR A 274 49.06 -14.97 -10.49
C THR A 274 49.59 -14.88 -9.06
N ASN A 275 50.88 -14.51 -8.94
CA ASN A 275 51.57 -14.18 -7.69
C ASN A 275 50.73 -13.25 -6.79
N LEU A 276 50.04 -13.81 -5.81
CA LEU A 276 49.42 -13.08 -4.70
C LEU A 276 50.11 -13.45 -3.38
N GLU A 277 51.44 -13.23 -3.28
CA GLU A 277 52.27 -12.95 -2.08
C GLU A 277 53.75 -12.74 -2.54
N PRO A 278 54.63 -12.19 -1.69
CA PRO A 278 55.10 -10.81 -1.62
C PRO A 278 56.12 -10.41 -2.72
N SER A 279 56.30 -9.10 -2.97
CA SER A 279 57.44 -8.60 -3.77
C SER A 279 58.77 -9.19 -3.26
N PRO A 280 59.77 -9.43 -4.15
CA PRO A 280 61.08 -9.91 -3.72
C PRO A 280 61.71 -8.91 -2.73
N PRO A 281 62.73 -9.29 -1.93
CA PRO A 281 63.43 -8.38 -1.03
C PRO A 281 64.17 -7.35 -1.88
N THR A 282 63.43 -6.35 -2.31
CA THR A 282 63.94 -5.17 -2.98
C THR A 282 64.21 -4.20 -1.86
N GLY A 283 65.37 -3.55 -1.90
CA GLY A 283 65.86 -2.63 -0.88
C GLY A 283 64.90 -1.48 -0.53
N PRO A 284 65.36 -0.50 0.25
CA PRO A 284 64.50 0.54 0.83
C PRO A 284 63.57 1.15 -0.22
N ARG A 285 62.26 1.15 0.07
CA ARG A 285 61.20 1.65 -0.83
C ARG A 285 61.41 3.13 -1.05
N THR A 286 61.89 3.52 -2.23
CA THR A 286 62.29 4.90 -2.57
C THR A 286 61.14 5.82 -2.96
N THR A 287 59.89 5.33 -3.09
CA THR A 287 58.78 6.16 -3.59
C THR A 287 57.43 5.92 -2.89
N GLY A 288 56.76 7.03 -2.54
CA GLY A 288 55.45 7.07 -1.89
C GLY A 288 55.23 8.37 -1.12
N ARG A 289 53.98 8.87 -1.03
CA ARG A 289 53.63 10.16 -0.38
C ARG A 289 54.22 10.40 1.01
N LEU A 290 54.55 9.33 1.75
CA LEU A 290 55.17 9.42 3.07
C LEU A 290 56.71 9.49 3.01
N SER A 291 57.37 8.75 2.10
CA SER A 291 58.82 8.87 1.88
C SER A 291 59.16 10.24 1.30
N ASP A 292 58.30 10.76 0.43
CA ASP A 292 58.43 12.10 -0.14
C ASP A 292 58.35 13.16 0.96
N ARG A 293 57.39 13.02 1.89
CA ARG A 293 57.25 13.92 3.04
C ARG A 293 58.45 13.85 4.01
N VAL A 294 59.02 12.66 4.23
CA VAL A 294 60.21 12.50 5.09
C VAL A 294 61.43 13.14 4.44
N ARG A 295 61.60 12.97 3.12
CA ARG A 295 62.65 13.63 2.33
C ARG A 295 62.49 15.16 2.36
N GLU A 296 61.30 15.69 2.09
CA GLU A 296 61.01 17.12 2.19
C GLU A 296 61.30 17.70 3.58
N GLN A 297 60.87 17.01 4.64
CA GLN A 297 61.11 17.45 6.01
C GLN A 297 62.58 17.37 6.41
N HIS A 298 63.34 16.39 5.90
CA HIS A 298 64.78 16.30 6.08
C HIS A 298 65.51 17.44 5.37
N THR A 299 65.19 17.69 4.10
CA THR A 299 65.75 18.82 3.34
C THR A 299 65.45 20.16 4.01
N ALA A 300 64.21 20.38 4.47
CA ALA A 300 63.83 21.62 5.15
C ALA A 300 64.55 21.84 6.49
N VAL A 301 64.84 20.75 7.24
CA VAL A 301 65.60 20.83 8.50
C VAL A 301 67.08 21.16 8.21
N HIS A 302 67.70 20.52 7.24
CA HIS A 302 69.11 20.75 6.89
C HIS A 302 69.36 22.13 6.25
N ALA A 303 68.44 22.62 5.40
CA ALA A 303 68.55 23.97 4.84
C ALA A 303 68.54 25.07 5.92
N LEU A 304 67.80 24.88 7.03
CA LEU A 304 67.80 25.82 8.16
C LEU A 304 69.03 25.64 9.07
N LEU A 305 69.61 24.44 9.12
CA LEU A 305 70.87 24.19 9.84
C LEU A 305 72.05 24.85 9.12
N ASP A 306 72.11 24.78 7.79
CA ASP A 306 73.14 25.43 6.97
C ASP A 306 73.11 26.96 7.09
N GLN A 307 71.95 27.52 7.42
CA GLN A 307 71.77 28.95 7.73
C GLN A 307 72.13 29.30 9.19
N GLY A 308 72.62 28.35 9.98
CA GLY A 308 73.04 28.55 11.38
C GLY A 308 71.90 28.61 12.40
N VAL A 309 70.67 28.21 12.04
CA VAL A 309 69.51 28.28 12.93
C VAL A 309 69.55 27.14 13.96
N GLY A 310 69.45 27.47 15.24
CA GLY A 310 69.45 26.46 16.31
C GLY A 310 68.22 25.54 16.32
N LEU A 311 68.40 24.27 16.67
CA LEU A 311 67.36 23.21 16.62
C LEU A 311 66.00 23.55 17.28
N ARG A 312 65.98 24.40 18.32
CA ARG A 312 64.73 24.85 18.98
C ARG A 312 63.91 25.81 18.11
N ALA A 313 64.58 26.66 17.33
CA ALA A 313 63.94 27.59 16.42
C ALA A 313 63.40 26.85 15.19
N ILE A 314 64.17 25.91 14.64
CA ILE A 314 63.75 25.02 13.53
C ILE A 314 62.47 24.26 13.88
N ALA A 315 62.39 23.67 15.09
CA ALA A 315 61.19 22.97 15.55
C ALA A 315 59.93 23.84 15.56
N ARG A 316 60.07 25.12 15.97
CA ARG A 316 58.95 26.08 16.00
C ARG A 316 58.56 26.55 14.60
N GLN A 317 59.54 26.76 13.72
CA GLN A 317 59.34 27.28 12.37
C GLN A 317 58.72 26.24 11.43
N LEU A 318 59.10 24.97 11.54
CA LEU A 318 58.55 23.88 10.72
C LEU A 318 57.36 23.16 11.37
N GLY A 319 56.95 23.55 12.58
CA GLY A 319 55.86 22.90 13.32
C GLY A 319 56.14 21.44 13.69
N LEU A 320 57.41 21.07 13.88
CA LEU A 320 57.86 19.71 14.16
C LEU A 320 58.23 19.53 15.64
N ALA A 321 57.98 18.33 16.19
CA ALA A 321 58.43 18.02 17.54
C ALA A 321 59.97 18.06 17.63
N ARG A 322 60.50 18.59 18.75
CA ARG A 322 61.94 18.79 18.95
C ARG A 322 62.76 17.51 18.75
N ASN A 323 62.25 16.37 19.19
CA ASN A 323 62.93 15.08 19.02
C ASN A 323 62.96 14.63 17.55
N THR A 324 61.95 15.01 16.76
CA THR A 324 61.93 14.78 15.31
C THR A 324 62.99 15.64 14.63
N VAL A 325 63.06 16.94 14.95
CA VAL A 325 64.09 17.84 14.40
C VAL A 325 65.49 17.36 14.76
N ARG A 326 65.72 16.92 16.01
CA ARG A 326 67.01 16.33 16.43
C ARG A 326 67.33 15.05 15.66
N ARG A 327 66.34 14.18 15.42
CA ARG A 327 66.52 12.94 14.66
C ARG A 327 66.85 13.23 13.19
N PHE A 328 66.22 14.23 12.60
CA PHE A 328 66.44 14.62 11.20
C PHE A 328 67.78 15.33 11.02
N ALA A 329 68.16 16.21 11.95
CA ALA A 329 69.47 16.86 11.98
C ALA A 329 70.65 15.88 12.12
N GLY A 330 70.43 14.76 12.81
CA GLY A 330 71.46 13.73 13.01
C GLY A 330 71.56 12.68 11.90
N ALA A 331 70.63 12.67 10.94
CA ALA A 331 70.67 11.77 9.79
C ALA A 331 71.34 12.48 8.60
N ALA A 332 72.39 11.90 8.03
CA ALA A 332 73.13 12.49 6.92
C ALA A 332 72.35 12.37 5.61
N ASP A 333 71.58 11.29 5.46
CA ASP A 333 70.73 11.01 4.30
C ASP A 333 69.26 10.80 4.78
N PRO A 334 68.25 11.38 4.11
CA PRO A 334 66.85 11.07 4.40
C PRO A 334 66.53 9.57 4.39
N ASP A 335 67.26 8.78 3.60
CA ASP A 335 67.06 7.34 3.48
C ASP A 335 67.44 6.58 4.76
N GLU A 336 68.34 7.11 5.60
CA GLU A 336 68.63 6.55 6.93
C GLU A 336 67.40 6.59 7.86
N LEU A 337 66.52 7.58 7.68
CA LEU A 337 65.27 7.71 8.44
C LEU A 337 64.18 6.74 7.97
N LEU A 338 64.36 6.12 6.81
CA LEU A 338 63.40 5.24 6.16
C LEU A 338 63.70 3.74 6.39
N VAL A 339 64.81 3.41 7.06
CA VAL A 339 65.19 2.02 7.38
C VAL A 339 64.74 1.62 8.79
N GLY A 340 64.04 0.48 8.92
CA GLY A 340 63.97 -0.26 10.21
C GLY A 340 62.60 -0.52 10.87
N ARG A 341 61.45 -0.12 10.30
CA ARG A 341 60.12 -0.50 10.87
C ARG A 341 59.01 -0.88 9.89
N TRP A 342 59.30 -0.92 8.59
CA TRP A 342 58.29 -1.08 7.53
C TRP A 342 58.60 -2.16 6.50
N THR A 343 59.36 -3.18 6.90
CA THR A 343 59.45 -4.46 6.18
C THR A 343 58.20 -5.30 6.48
N GLY A 344 57.64 -5.93 5.45
CA GLY A 344 56.29 -6.53 5.45
C GLY A 344 56.01 -7.44 6.64
N ARG A 345 54.92 -7.16 7.36
CA ARG A 345 54.38 -8.12 8.33
C ARG A 345 53.71 -9.25 7.55
N THR A 346 54.21 -10.47 7.72
CA THR A 346 53.45 -11.68 7.41
C THR A 346 52.11 -11.59 8.14
N SER A 347 51.02 -11.67 7.39
CA SER A 347 49.69 -11.76 7.97
C SER A 347 49.53 -13.13 8.60
N ILE A 348 48.91 -13.19 9.76
CA ILE A 348 48.51 -14.45 10.40
C ILE A 348 47.60 -15.30 9.51
N LEU A 349 47.06 -14.74 8.42
CA LEU A 349 46.26 -15.45 7.43
C LEU A 349 47.11 -16.15 6.35
N ASP A 350 48.38 -15.77 6.17
CA ASP A 350 49.23 -16.26 5.07
C ASP A 350 49.35 -17.79 5.02
N PRO A 351 49.53 -18.51 6.15
CA PRO A 351 49.57 -19.98 6.14
C PRO A 351 48.27 -20.65 5.67
N TYR A 352 47.14 -19.93 5.72
CA TYR A 352 45.81 -20.45 5.40
C TYR A 352 45.32 -20.04 4.00
N LYS A 353 46.03 -19.15 3.30
CA LYS A 353 45.67 -18.70 1.94
C LYS A 353 45.56 -19.85 0.94
N PRO A 354 46.45 -20.87 0.91
CA PRO A 354 46.31 -21.98 -0.02
C PRO A 354 45.02 -22.79 0.18
N HIS A 355 44.54 -22.92 1.42
CA HIS A 355 43.25 -23.55 1.71
C HIS A 355 42.08 -22.70 1.21
N LEU A 356 42.16 -21.38 1.42
CA LEU A 356 41.14 -20.45 0.93
C LEU A 356 41.04 -20.44 -0.59
N HIS A 357 42.16 -20.51 -1.32
CA HIS A 357 42.19 -20.63 -2.77
C HIS A 357 41.55 -21.93 -3.24
N ARG A 358 41.96 -23.08 -2.67
CA ARG A 358 41.36 -24.37 -3.01
C ARG A 358 39.85 -24.41 -2.80
N ARG A 359 39.36 -23.86 -1.68
CA ARG A 359 37.92 -23.81 -1.39
C ARG A 359 37.16 -22.83 -2.28
N TRP A 360 37.82 -21.76 -2.70
CA TRP A 360 37.28 -20.85 -3.70
C TRP A 360 37.07 -21.55 -5.04
N ASP A 361 38.02 -22.40 -5.46
CA ASP A 361 37.92 -23.22 -6.68
C ASP A 361 36.81 -24.27 -6.60
N GLU A 362 36.60 -24.84 -5.41
CA GLU A 362 35.47 -25.74 -5.11
C GLU A 362 34.11 -25.00 -5.04
N GLY A 363 34.07 -23.69 -5.34
CA GLY A 363 32.85 -22.87 -5.40
C GLY A 363 32.41 -22.29 -4.06
N CYS A 364 33.20 -22.44 -2.99
CA CYS A 364 32.89 -21.88 -1.68
C CYS A 364 33.35 -20.42 -1.59
N THR A 365 32.45 -19.48 -1.90
CA THR A 365 32.73 -18.02 -1.87
C THR A 365 32.20 -17.30 -0.62
N VAL A 366 31.66 -18.04 0.35
CA VAL A 366 31.05 -17.51 1.57
C VAL A 366 32.12 -17.30 2.64
N ALA A 367 32.52 -16.04 2.85
CA ALA A 367 33.60 -15.68 3.78
C ALA A 367 33.44 -16.22 5.22
N ARG A 368 32.20 -16.29 5.73
CA ARG A 368 31.92 -16.86 7.06
C ARG A 368 32.26 -18.35 7.14
N ARG A 369 31.88 -19.12 6.13
CA ARG A 369 32.14 -20.56 6.05
C ARG A 369 33.64 -20.83 5.91
N LEU A 370 34.31 -20.05 5.06
CA LEU A 370 35.76 -20.11 4.92
C LEU A 370 36.49 -19.75 6.23
N PHE A 371 35.98 -18.77 7.00
CA PHE A 371 36.52 -18.43 8.30
C PHE A 371 36.38 -19.58 9.32
N GLU A 372 35.22 -20.23 9.37
CA GLU A 372 34.98 -21.39 10.24
C GLU A 372 35.96 -22.53 9.91
N GLU A 373 36.15 -22.84 8.62
CA GLU A 373 37.06 -23.89 8.16
C GLU A 373 38.55 -23.59 8.46
N VAL A 374 39.02 -22.34 8.32
CA VAL A 374 40.40 -22.01 8.69
C VAL A 374 40.57 -21.96 10.20
N ARG A 375 39.54 -21.59 10.96
CA ARG A 375 39.56 -21.60 12.44
C ARG A 375 39.70 -23.02 12.98
N GLU A 376 38.99 -23.99 12.39
CA GLU A 376 39.16 -25.42 12.70
C GLU A 376 40.58 -25.93 12.41
N ARG A 377 41.26 -25.31 11.44
CA ARG A 377 42.66 -25.60 11.09
C ARG A 377 43.67 -24.82 11.96
N GLY A 378 43.22 -24.17 13.02
CA GLY A 378 44.05 -23.48 13.99
C GLY A 378 44.24 -21.98 13.73
N TYR A 379 43.48 -21.36 12.83
CA TYR A 379 43.53 -19.91 12.63
C TYR A 379 43.01 -19.16 13.87
N THR A 380 43.88 -18.35 14.49
CA THR A 380 43.58 -17.59 15.72
C THR A 380 43.16 -16.14 15.48
N GLY A 381 43.07 -15.71 14.21
CA GLY A 381 42.68 -14.35 13.85
C GLY A 381 41.16 -14.11 13.79
N GLY A 382 40.78 -12.85 13.56
CA GLY A 382 39.37 -12.44 13.48
C GLY A 382 38.75 -12.66 12.09
N GLU A 383 37.44 -12.92 12.07
CA GLU A 383 36.64 -13.12 10.83
C GLU A 383 36.78 -11.96 9.83
N SER A 384 37.00 -10.74 10.33
CA SER A 384 37.17 -9.53 9.51
C SER A 384 38.38 -9.58 8.57
N VAL A 385 39.45 -10.30 8.95
CA VAL A 385 40.67 -10.46 8.14
C VAL A 385 40.39 -11.41 6.97
N VAL A 386 39.70 -12.53 7.21
CA VAL A 386 39.25 -13.46 6.17
C VAL A 386 38.25 -12.78 5.22
N LYS A 387 37.28 -12.04 5.76
CA LYS A 387 36.32 -11.26 4.94
C LYS A 387 37.01 -10.29 3.98
N LYS A 388 38.01 -9.55 4.44
CA LYS A 388 38.79 -8.62 3.60
C LYS A 388 39.59 -9.36 2.52
N TYR A 389 40.15 -10.51 2.85
CA TYR A 389 40.90 -11.31 1.87
C TYR A 389 39.98 -11.93 0.81
N VAL A 390 38.84 -12.47 1.22
CA VAL A 390 37.82 -13.02 0.32
C VAL A 390 37.20 -11.92 -0.57
N ALA A 391 37.05 -10.69 -0.06
CA ALA A 391 36.64 -9.55 -0.87
C ALA A 391 37.65 -9.24 -1.99
N LYS A 392 38.96 -9.25 -1.69
CA LYS A 392 40.01 -9.09 -2.70
C LYS A 392 40.04 -10.23 -3.72
N LEU A 393 39.80 -11.48 -3.28
CA LEU A 393 39.64 -12.61 -4.19
C LEU A 393 38.46 -12.40 -5.14
N ARG A 394 37.36 -11.83 -4.67
CA ARG A 394 36.18 -11.53 -5.49
C ARG A 394 36.43 -10.40 -6.50
N GLU A 395 37.23 -9.40 -6.12
CA GLU A 395 37.63 -8.29 -7.00
C GLU A 395 38.57 -8.77 -8.12
N ASN A 396 39.54 -9.61 -7.80
CA ASN A 396 40.57 -10.06 -8.74
C ASN A 396 40.16 -11.29 -9.56
N PHE A 397 39.31 -12.16 -9.00
CA PHE A 397 38.78 -13.35 -9.64
C PHE A 397 37.27 -13.34 -9.49
N PRO A 398 36.53 -12.67 -10.40
CA PRO A 398 35.08 -12.63 -10.35
C PRO A 398 34.52 -14.05 -10.56
N HIS A 399 34.35 -14.77 -9.46
CA HIS A 399 33.61 -16.02 -9.44
C HIS A 399 32.14 -15.64 -9.63
N ASN A 400 31.61 -15.85 -10.83
CA ASN A 400 30.17 -15.83 -11.03
C ASN A 400 29.61 -17.01 -10.23
N PRO A 401 28.95 -16.80 -9.07
CA PRO A 401 28.34 -17.91 -8.37
C PRO A 401 27.37 -18.60 -9.35
N PRO A 402 27.24 -19.95 -9.30
CA PRO A 402 26.29 -20.65 -10.15
C PRO A 402 24.94 -19.97 -10.01
N ARG A 403 24.39 -19.52 -11.16
CA ARG A 403 23.15 -18.76 -11.19
C ARG A 403 22.12 -19.55 -10.40
N LYS A 404 21.48 -18.90 -9.42
CA LYS A 404 20.46 -19.57 -8.60
C LYS A 404 19.38 -20.07 -9.55
N ALA A 405 19.22 -21.39 -9.63
CA ALA A 405 18.21 -21.99 -10.48
C ALA A 405 16.83 -21.42 -10.10
N PRO A 406 16.00 -21.05 -11.10
CA PRO A 406 14.71 -20.45 -10.83
C PRO A 406 13.79 -21.42 -10.11
N SER A 407 13.00 -20.90 -9.17
CA SER A 407 11.97 -21.68 -8.51
C SER A 407 10.78 -21.91 -9.44
N THR A 408 9.91 -22.87 -9.10
CA THR A 408 8.64 -23.08 -9.82
C THR A 408 7.83 -21.78 -9.89
N ARG A 409 7.79 -21.03 -8.79
CA ARG A 409 7.09 -19.74 -8.73
C ARG A 409 7.69 -18.69 -9.66
N ASP A 410 9.02 -18.67 -9.81
CA ASP A 410 9.69 -17.74 -10.72
C ASP A 410 9.28 -18.04 -12.17
N VAL A 411 9.38 -19.31 -12.58
CA VAL A 411 9.04 -19.75 -13.94
C VAL A 411 7.56 -19.54 -14.25
N THR A 412 6.66 -19.90 -13.33
CA THR A 412 5.22 -19.60 -13.45
C THR A 412 4.99 -18.11 -13.61
N SER A 413 5.66 -17.27 -12.80
CA SER A 413 5.55 -15.83 -12.91
C SER A 413 6.08 -15.30 -14.23
N TRP A 414 7.10 -15.92 -14.83
CA TRP A 414 7.64 -15.47 -16.11
C TRP A 414 6.72 -15.82 -17.28
N LEU A 415 6.16 -17.03 -17.26
CA LEU A 415 5.18 -17.50 -18.26
C LEU A 415 3.91 -16.65 -18.25
N THR A 416 3.42 -16.28 -17.07
CA THR A 416 2.16 -15.53 -16.87
C THR A 416 2.34 -14.01 -16.79
N ARG A 417 3.51 -13.49 -17.14
CA ARG A 417 3.79 -12.05 -17.18
C ARG A 417 4.01 -11.60 -18.62
N HIS A 418 3.68 -10.34 -18.92
CA HIS A 418 4.00 -9.72 -20.20
C HIS A 418 5.51 -9.82 -20.49
N PRO A 419 5.95 -10.19 -21.71
CA PRO A 419 7.36 -10.40 -22.04
C PRO A 419 8.23 -9.19 -21.70
N ASP A 420 7.76 -7.99 -22.04
CA ASP A 420 8.47 -6.72 -21.83
C ASP A 420 8.74 -6.37 -20.36
N ARG A 421 8.17 -7.12 -19.41
CA ARG A 421 8.38 -6.94 -17.97
C ARG A 421 9.37 -7.97 -17.38
N LEU A 422 9.97 -8.80 -18.23
CA LEU A 422 11.08 -9.67 -17.86
C LEU A 422 12.38 -8.90 -18.04
N THR A 423 13.33 -9.10 -17.13
CA THR A 423 14.71 -8.65 -17.37
C THR A 423 15.36 -9.52 -18.44
N ASP A 424 16.39 -9.02 -19.13
CA ASP A 424 17.12 -9.80 -20.14
C ASP A 424 17.60 -11.16 -19.60
N ASP A 425 18.05 -11.18 -18.34
CA ASP A 425 18.47 -12.41 -17.67
C ASP A 425 17.31 -13.38 -17.45
N GLN A 426 16.13 -12.90 -17.03
CA GLN A 426 14.93 -13.73 -16.87
C GLN A 426 14.44 -14.27 -18.21
N ALA A 427 14.44 -13.43 -19.25
CA ALA A 427 14.05 -13.83 -20.60
C ALA A 427 14.99 -14.91 -21.15
N GLN A 428 16.30 -14.75 -20.95
CA GLN A 428 17.30 -15.74 -21.38
C GLN A 428 17.17 -17.05 -20.60
N GLN A 429 16.99 -17.01 -19.27
CA GLN A 429 16.77 -18.20 -18.46
C GLN A 429 15.48 -18.93 -18.86
N LEU A 430 14.39 -18.20 -19.07
CA LEU A 430 13.13 -18.76 -19.54
C LEU A 430 13.34 -19.43 -20.90
N LYS A 431 13.97 -18.76 -21.86
CA LYS A 431 14.26 -19.32 -23.19
C LYS A 431 15.02 -20.65 -23.09
N THR A 432 16.07 -20.71 -22.26
CA THR A 432 16.82 -21.95 -22.03
C THR A 432 15.96 -23.06 -21.42
N ILE A 433 15.00 -22.74 -20.54
CA ILE A 433 14.05 -23.72 -19.98
C ILE A 433 13.08 -24.23 -21.07
N LEU A 434 12.52 -23.33 -21.89
CA LEU A 434 11.57 -23.70 -22.94
C LEU A 434 12.22 -24.60 -24.01
N THR A 435 13.46 -24.32 -24.42
CA THR A 435 14.21 -25.20 -25.33
C THR A 435 14.39 -26.62 -24.78
N ARG A 436 14.54 -26.77 -23.46
CA ARG A 436 14.74 -28.08 -22.81
C ARG A 436 13.44 -28.80 -22.48
N CYS A 437 12.33 -28.08 -22.41
CA CYS A 437 11.04 -28.63 -22.00
C CYS A 437 9.94 -28.27 -23.00
N PRO A 438 9.70 -29.13 -24.02
CA PRO A 438 8.67 -28.89 -25.03
C PRO A 438 7.26 -28.67 -24.45
N ALA A 439 6.94 -29.30 -23.32
CA ALA A 439 5.66 -29.09 -22.64
C ALA A 439 5.51 -27.65 -22.09
N LEU A 440 6.57 -27.07 -21.52
CA LEU A 440 6.56 -25.69 -21.06
C LEU A 440 6.59 -24.70 -22.23
N ASP A 441 7.26 -25.04 -23.32
CA ASP A 441 7.24 -24.25 -24.57
C ASP A 441 5.81 -24.13 -25.12
N ARG A 442 5.11 -25.26 -25.30
CA ARG A 442 3.69 -25.28 -25.69
C ARG A 442 2.79 -24.54 -24.70
N THR A 443 3.01 -24.74 -23.40
CA THR A 443 2.29 -23.98 -22.35
C THR A 443 2.48 -22.48 -22.52
N SER A 444 3.71 -22.03 -22.83
CA SER A 444 4.01 -20.63 -23.05
C SER A 444 3.23 -20.06 -24.24
N HIS A 445 3.14 -20.79 -25.36
CA HIS A 445 2.35 -20.40 -26.53
C HIS A 445 0.86 -20.26 -26.19
N HIS A 446 0.28 -21.23 -25.47
CA HIS A 446 -1.11 -21.16 -25.04
C HIS A 446 -1.40 -19.98 -24.12
N VAL A 447 -0.49 -19.68 -23.18
CA VAL A 447 -0.62 -18.52 -22.28
C VAL A 447 -0.54 -17.21 -23.05
N ARG A 448 0.35 -17.10 -24.05
CA ARG A 448 0.47 -15.92 -24.91
C ARG A 448 -0.79 -15.71 -25.76
N ALA A 449 -1.24 -16.75 -26.45
CA ALA A 449 -2.46 -16.71 -27.24
C ALA A 449 -3.68 -16.36 -26.38
N PHE A 450 -3.78 -16.89 -25.16
CA PHE A 450 -4.86 -16.53 -24.25
C PHE A 450 -4.80 -15.08 -23.77
N ALA A 451 -3.59 -14.56 -23.51
CA ALA A 451 -3.40 -13.16 -23.14
C ALA A 451 -3.83 -12.22 -24.26
N GLU A 452 -3.52 -12.55 -25.52
CA GLU A 452 -3.95 -11.81 -26.71
C GLU A 452 -5.48 -11.83 -26.83
N LEU A 453 -6.12 -13.00 -26.72
CA LEU A 453 -7.58 -13.12 -26.71
C LEU A 453 -8.23 -12.21 -25.65
N MET A 454 -7.65 -12.17 -24.45
CA MET A 454 -8.15 -11.37 -23.34
C MET A 454 -7.93 -9.86 -23.54
N ASN A 455 -6.76 -9.46 -24.03
CA ASN A 455 -6.40 -8.05 -24.24
C ASN A 455 -7.18 -7.46 -25.42
N ASP A 456 -7.29 -8.19 -26.52
CA ASP A 456 -7.94 -7.76 -27.76
C ASP A 456 -9.46 -8.00 -27.76
N ARG A 457 -9.98 -8.57 -26.67
CA ARG A 457 -11.39 -8.89 -26.45
C ARG A 457 -12.00 -9.76 -27.55
N GLN A 458 -11.30 -10.83 -27.88
CA GLN A 458 -11.66 -11.76 -28.95
C GLN A 458 -12.31 -13.05 -28.43
N GLY A 459 -13.18 -12.97 -27.42
CA GLY A 459 -13.84 -14.14 -26.81
C GLY A 459 -14.54 -15.07 -27.81
N LYS A 460 -14.98 -14.56 -28.97
CA LYS A 460 -15.52 -15.37 -30.10
C LYS A 460 -14.53 -16.42 -30.66
N HIS A 461 -13.24 -16.27 -30.41
CA HIS A 461 -12.19 -17.19 -30.85
C HIS A 461 -11.75 -18.15 -29.73
N LEU A 462 -12.41 -18.13 -28.58
CA LEU A 462 -12.09 -18.98 -27.44
C LEU A 462 -12.17 -20.47 -27.78
N ASP A 463 -13.18 -20.90 -28.55
CA ASP A 463 -13.35 -22.31 -28.94
C ASP A 463 -12.15 -22.84 -29.74
N ARG A 464 -11.58 -22.00 -30.62
CA ARG A 464 -10.38 -22.34 -31.39
C ARG A 464 -9.17 -22.50 -30.46
N TRP A 465 -9.04 -21.64 -29.46
CA TRP A 465 -7.98 -21.75 -28.46
C TRP A 465 -8.14 -22.98 -27.57
N ILE A 466 -9.37 -23.27 -27.13
CA ILE A 466 -9.73 -24.49 -26.40
C ILE A 466 -9.33 -25.74 -27.18
N ALA A 467 -9.68 -25.81 -28.47
CA ALA A 467 -9.30 -26.92 -29.34
C ALA A 467 -7.77 -27.05 -29.49
N GLY A 468 -7.06 -25.92 -29.57
CA GLY A 468 -5.59 -25.91 -29.59
C GLY A 468 -4.97 -26.49 -28.31
N VAL A 469 -5.52 -26.14 -27.14
CA VAL A 469 -5.07 -26.70 -25.86
C VAL A 469 -5.37 -28.21 -25.76
N GLN A 470 -6.51 -28.65 -26.28
CA GLN A 470 -6.89 -30.07 -26.28
C GLN A 470 -6.05 -30.93 -27.22
N ALA A 471 -5.46 -30.34 -28.27
CA ALA A 471 -4.57 -31.05 -29.19
C ALA A 471 -3.19 -31.37 -28.58
N ASP A 472 -2.79 -30.64 -27.54
CA ASP A 472 -1.52 -30.85 -26.83
C ASP A 472 -1.69 -31.66 -25.55
N ASP A 473 -0.69 -32.46 -25.20
CA ASP A 473 -0.65 -33.22 -23.94
C ASP A 473 -0.26 -32.30 -22.76
N LEU A 474 -1.23 -31.54 -22.24
CA LEU A 474 -1.10 -30.62 -21.12
C LEU A 474 -2.23 -30.82 -20.09
N PRO A 475 -2.17 -31.86 -19.22
CA PRO A 475 -3.29 -32.27 -18.36
C PRO A 475 -3.83 -31.17 -17.43
N ALA A 476 -2.95 -30.31 -16.91
CA ALA A 476 -3.37 -29.19 -16.06
C ALA A 476 -4.17 -28.14 -16.83
N LEU A 477 -3.80 -27.86 -18.08
CA LEU A 477 -4.54 -26.94 -18.95
C LEU A 477 -5.85 -27.56 -19.45
N HIS A 478 -5.90 -28.88 -19.69
CA HIS A 478 -7.17 -29.57 -19.97
C HIS A 478 -8.17 -29.40 -18.83
N THR A 479 -7.71 -29.54 -17.58
CA THR A 479 -8.57 -29.31 -16.41
C THR A 479 -9.09 -27.87 -16.37
N PHE A 480 -8.24 -26.89 -16.69
CA PHE A 480 -8.64 -25.49 -16.78
C PHE A 480 -9.72 -25.26 -17.85
N VAL A 481 -9.50 -25.78 -19.06
CA VAL A 481 -10.43 -25.67 -20.20
C VAL A 481 -11.76 -26.36 -19.93
N THR A 482 -11.76 -27.56 -19.36
CA THR A 482 -12.98 -28.24 -18.90
C THR A 482 -13.73 -27.38 -17.89
N GLY A 483 -12.99 -26.74 -16.98
CA GLY A 483 -13.55 -25.75 -16.06
C GLY A 483 -14.22 -24.59 -16.79
N LEU A 484 -13.60 -23.99 -17.82
CA LEU A 484 -14.20 -22.92 -18.63
C LEU A 484 -15.54 -23.32 -19.25
N GLY A 485 -15.63 -24.56 -19.74
CA GLY A 485 -16.84 -25.09 -20.39
C GLY A 485 -18.10 -25.08 -19.52
N GLN A 486 -17.98 -25.14 -18.20
CA GLN A 486 -19.12 -25.09 -17.27
C GLN A 486 -19.86 -23.74 -17.26
N ASP A 487 -19.21 -22.68 -17.76
CA ASP A 487 -19.72 -21.31 -17.74
C ASP A 487 -19.30 -20.55 -19.00
N LEU A 488 -19.31 -21.26 -20.14
CA LEU A 488 -18.66 -20.82 -21.37
C LEU A 488 -19.20 -19.47 -21.88
N ASP A 489 -20.53 -19.29 -21.89
CA ASP A 489 -21.16 -18.06 -22.35
C ASP A 489 -20.68 -16.84 -21.54
N ALA A 490 -20.57 -16.99 -20.21
CA ALA A 490 -20.09 -15.92 -19.35
C ALA A 490 -18.59 -15.64 -19.55
N VAL A 491 -17.79 -16.67 -19.82
CA VAL A 491 -16.36 -16.53 -20.15
C VAL A 491 -16.19 -15.81 -21.49
N VAL A 492 -16.94 -16.22 -22.53
CA VAL A 492 -16.93 -15.57 -23.85
C VAL A 492 -17.34 -14.10 -23.71
N ALA A 493 -18.40 -13.80 -22.96
CA ALA A 493 -18.81 -12.44 -22.68
C ALA A 493 -17.75 -11.65 -21.89
N GLY A 494 -17.11 -12.26 -20.88
CA GLY A 494 -15.97 -11.72 -20.14
C GLY A 494 -14.79 -11.32 -21.03
N LEU A 495 -14.50 -12.15 -22.02
CA LEU A 495 -13.44 -11.95 -23.02
C LEU A 495 -13.89 -11.13 -24.23
N SER A 496 -15.13 -10.62 -24.30
CA SER A 496 -15.63 -9.86 -25.48
C SER A 496 -16.16 -8.48 -25.12
N LEU A 497 -16.95 -8.39 -24.04
CA LEU A 497 -17.60 -7.15 -23.64
C LEU A 497 -16.64 -6.20 -22.92
N ARG A 498 -16.98 -4.92 -22.82
CA ARG A 498 -16.14 -3.91 -22.16
C ARG A 498 -16.14 -3.98 -20.63
N TYR A 499 -17.16 -4.59 -20.05
CA TYR A 499 -17.38 -4.60 -18.60
C TYR A 499 -16.37 -5.48 -17.87
N SER A 500 -16.07 -5.13 -16.63
CA SER A 500 -15.18 -5.91 -15.76
C SER A 500 -15.53 -5.68 -14.29
N SER A 501 -15.15 -6.62 -13.43
CA SER A 501 -15.38 -6.54 -11.98
C SER A 501 -14.35 -5.66 -11.25
N GLY A 502 -13.53 -4.88 -11.97
CA GLY A 502 -12.47 -4.06 -11.37
C GLY A 502 -12.99 -3.03 -10.36
N ALA A 503 -14.17 -2.44 -10.61
CA ALA A 503 -14.82 -1.54 -9.67
C ALA A 503 -15.21 -2.25 -8.36
N VAL A 504 -15.51 -3.55 -8.42
CA VAL A 504 -15.88 -4.37 -7.28
C VAL A 504 -14.71 -4.61 -6.35
N GLU A 505 -13.55 -4.97 -6.88
CA GLU A 505 -12.34 -5.14 -6.07
C GLU A 505 -11.93 -3.82 -5.37
N GLY A 506 -12.08 -2.69 -6.06
CA GLY A 506 -11.90 -1.36 -5.47
C GLY A 506 -12.78 -1.14 -4.24
N HIS A 507 -14.05 -1.54 -4.29
CA HIS A 507 -14.97 -1.42 -3.17
C HIS A 507 -14.75 -2.47 -2.09
N ASN A 508 -14.34 -3.69 -2.43
CA ASN A 508 -13.91 -4.69 -1.47
C ASN A 508 -12.77 -4.16 -0.60
N ASN A 509 -11.80 -3.47 -1.21
CA ASN A 509 -10.73 -2.81 -0.47
C ASN A 509 -11.22 -1.63 0.40
N LYS A 510 -12.20 -0.84 -0.07
CA LYS A 510 -12.85 0.19 0.78
C LYS A 510 -13.60 -0.43 1.96
N ILE A 511 -14.32 -1.54 1.77
CA ILE A 511 -14.99 -2.27 2.86
C ILE A 511 -13.95 -2.75 3.87
N LYS A 512 -12.82 -3.32 3.42
CA LYS A 512 -11.69 -3.70 4.29
C LYS A 512 -11.20 -2.50 5.11
N MET A 513 -11.04 -1.33 4.51
CA MET A 513 -10.67 -0.09 5.21
C MET A 513 -11.72 0.31 6.27
N LEU A 514 -13.00 0.37 5.91
CA LEU A 514 -14.09 0.75 6.84
C LEU A 514 -14.17 -0.20 8.05
N LYS A 515 -14.01 -1.51 7.83
CA LYS A 515 -13.95 -2.51 8.91
C LYS A 515 -12.74 -2.28 9.82
N ARG A 516 -11.56 -2.00 9.25
CA ARG A 516 -10.33 -1.70 10.01
C ARG A 516 -10.47 -0.44 10.85
N GLN A 517 -11.06 0.63 10.32
CA GLN A 517 -11.36 1.86 11.09
C GLN A 517 -12.26 1.58 12.30
N MET A 518 -13.12 0.57 12.22
CA MET A 518 -14.03 0.17 13.29
C MET A 518 -13.49 -0.97 14.17
N PHE A 519 -12.23 -1.36 13.99
CA PHE A 519 -11.60 -2.50 14.69
C PHE A 519 -12.43 -3.79 14.60
N GLY A 520 -13.10 -4.01 13.45
CA GLY A 520 -13.95 -5.18 13.23
C GLY A 520 -15.26 -5.21 14.03
N ARG A 521 -15.61 -4.14 14.75
CA ARG A 521 -16.81 -4.09 15.63
C ARG A 521 -18.05 -3.51 14.93
N ALA A 522 -18.15 -3.66 13.62
CA ALA A 522 -19.32 -3.25 12.85
C ALA A 522 -20.21 -4.47 12.64
N ASN A 523 -21.42 -4.47 13.21
CA ASN A 523 -22.45 -5.41 12.78
C ASN A 523 -22.88 -5.08 11.34
N PHE A 524 -23.50 -6.05 10.67
CA PHE A 524 -23.80 -5.97 9.25
C PHE A 524 -24.59 -4.70 8.87
N ASP A 525 -25.65 -4.38 9.62
CA ASP A 525 -26.50 -3.22 9.33
C ASP A 525 -25.72 -1.89 9.35
N LEU A 526 -24.80 -1.73 10.31
CA LEU A 526 -23.97 -0.52 10.40
C LEU A 526 -22.92 -0.48 9.30
N LEU A 527 -22.34 -1.64 8.93
CA LEU A 527 -21.38 -1.72 7.84
C LEU A 527 -22.05 -1.37 6.50
N ARG A 528 -23.19 -2.02 6.18
CA ARG A 528 -24.02 -1.73 5.00
C ARG A 528 -24.30 -0.23 4.90
N LYS A 529 -24.86 0.34 5.95
CA LYS A 529 -25.22 1.77 5.98
C LYS A 529 -24.02 2.69 5.76
N ARG A 530 -22.85 2.37 6.34
CA ARG A 530 -21.63 3.16 6.10
C ARG A 530 -21.12 3.05 4.67
N VAL A 531 -21.16 1.87 4.05
CA VAL A 531 -20.70 1.71 2.66
C VAL A 531 -21.56 2.55 1.72
N LEU A 532 -22.89 2.48 1.86
CA LEU A 532 -23.82 3.25 1.04
C LEU A 532 -23.67 4.76 1.27
N LEU A 533 -23.55 5.21 2.52
CA LEU A 533 -23.41 6.64 2.83
C LEU A 533 -22.05 7.22 2.43
N ALA A 534 -20.96 6.45 2.56
CA ALA A 534 -19.61 6.92 2.21
C ALA A 534 -19.42 7.08 0.69
N ALA A 535 -20.23 6.38 -0.10
CA ALA A 535 -20.23 6.47 -1.55
C ALA A 535 -20.80 7.81 -2.06
N ARG A 536 -21.84 8.35 -1.39
CA ARG A 536 -22.48 9.63 -1.73
C ARG A 536 -21.59 10.87 -1.60
N GLY A 537 -20.58 10.85 -0.73
CA GLY A 537 -19.75 12.05 -0.47
C GLY A 537 -18.80 12.44 -1.61
N ARG A 538 -18.92 11.83 -2.79
CA ARG A 538 -18.02 11.98 -3.94
C ARG A 538 -18.70 12.47 -5.22
N SER A 539 -20.00 12.75 -5.18
CA SER A 539 -20.72 13.42 -6.27
C SER A 539 -20.50 14.92 -6.22
#